data_AF-A0A961GEC8-F1
#
_entry.id   AF-A0A961GEC8-F1
#
_cell.length_a   1.000
_cell.length_b   1.000
_cell.length_c   1.000
_cell.angle_alpha   90.00
_cell.angle_beta   90.00
_cell.angle_gamma   90.00
#
_symmetry.space_group_name_H-M   'P 1'
#
loop_
_entity.id
_entity.type
_entity.pdbx_description
1 polymer ?
#
loop_
_entity_poly.entity_id
_entity_poly.type
_entity_poly.pdbx_seq_one_letter_code
_entity_poly.pdbx_strand_id
1 'polypeptide(L)'
;GKVGTGFTDRALEEIRAELTPLERTTPAVPAVPRADAREAHWVEPARVGEVSYAEWTGAGRLRHPVWRGWRPDKSPEAVRREP
;
A
#
# COMPACT_ATOMS: atom_id res chain seq x y z
N GLY A 1 3.43 -1.76 6.69
CA GLY A 1 2.49 -2.84 7.09
C GLY A 1 1.83 -3.41 5.85
N LYS A 2 0.83 -4.29 5.99
CA LYS A 2 0.11 -4.90 4.86
C LYS A 2 -1.40 -4.67 5.00
N VAL A 3 -2.08 -4.42 3.88
CA VAL A 3 -3.54 -4.44 3.76
C VAL A 3 -3.94 -5.65 2.90
N GLY A 4 -4.97 -6.39 3.31
CA GLY A 4 -5.40 -7.62 2.65
C GLY A 4 -6.91 -7.81 2.59
N THR A 5 -7.68 -6.79 2.94
CA THR A 5 -9.15 -6.81 2.98
C THR A 5 -9.71 -5.52 2.39
N GLY A 6 -10.99 -5.51 2.02
CA GLY A 6 -11.66 -4.34 1.41
C GLY A 6 -11.50 -4.23 -0.10
N PHE A 7 -10.87 -5.21 -0.74
CA PHE A 7 -10.76 -5.28 -2.19
C PHE A 7 -11.98 -5.98 -2.79
N THR A 8 -12.57 -5.37 -3.81
CA THR A 8 -13.50 -6.02 -4.73
C THR A 8 -12.72 -6.56 -5.94
N ASP A 9 -13.30 -7.45 -6.73
CA ASP A 9 -12.64 -7.96 -7.94
C ASP A 9 -12.24 -6.83 -8.90
N ARG A 10 -13.14 -5.87 -9.11
CA ARG A 10 -12.87 -4.64 -9.87
C ARG A 10 -11.67 -3.87 -9.30
N ALA A 11 -11.61 -3.71 -7.98
CA ALA A 11 -10.50 -2.99 -7.35
C ALA A 11 -9.17 -3.73 -7.56
N LEU A 12 -9.16 -5.07 -7.52
CA LEU A 12 -7.96 -5.86 -7.79
C LEU A 12 -7.49 -5.70 -9.25
N GLU A 13 -8.41 -5.67 -10.21
CA GLU A 13 -8.10 -5.41 -11.62
C GLU A 13 -7.49 -4.02 -11.81
N GLU A 14 -8.11 -2.98 -11.22
CA GLU A 14 -7.60 -1.61 -11.25
C GLU A 14 -6.21 -1.49 -10.62
N ILE A 15 -6.01 -2.13 -9.46
CA ILE A 15 -4.71 -2.13 -8.78
C ILE A 15 -3.65 -2.80 -9.65
N ARG A 16 -3.97 -3.92 -10.28
CA ARG A 16 -3.04 -4.58 -11.20
C ARG A 16 -2.67 -3.65 -12.35
N ALA A 17 -3.66 -3.04 -13.01
CA ALA A 17 -3.44 -2.14 -14.13
C ALA A 17 -2.58 -0.91 -13.75
N GLU A 18 -2.82 -0.31 -12.59
CA GLU A 18 -2.06 0.85 -12.10
C GLU A 18 -0.63 0.52 -11.67
N LEU A 19 -0.41 -0.68 -11.11
CA LEU A 19 0.87 -1.05 -10.50
C LEU A 19 1.82 -1.81 -11.44
N THR A 20 1.31 -2.59 -12.39
CA THR A 20 2.15 -3.29 -13.39
C THR A 20 3.17 -2.38 -14.12
N PRO A 21 2.81 -1.18 -14.62
CA PRO A 21 3.79 -0.33 -15.30
C PRO A 21 4.83 0.29 -14.36
N LEU A 22 4.67 0.14 -13.04
CA LEU A 22 5.54 0.70 -12.03
C LEU A 22 6.51 -0.34 -11.45
N GLU A 23 6.61 -1.53 -12.05
CA GLU A 23 7.49 -2.61 -11.61
C GLU A 23 8.94 -2.14 -11.41
N ARG A 24 9.56 -2.65 -10.34
CA ARG A 24 10.99 -2.52 -10.06
C ARG A 24 11.55 -3.81 -9.49
N THR A 25 12.87 -3.91 -9.50
CA THR A 25 13.60 -5.10 -9.04
C THR A 25 13.88 -5.12 -7.53
N THR A 26 13.83 -3.96 -6.86
CA THR A 26 14.22 -3.82 -5.45
C THR A 26 13.15 -3.15 -4.59
N PRO A 27 13.15 -3.38 -3.26
CA PRO A 27 12.21 -2.73 -2.35
C PRO A 27 12.31 -1.21 -2.38
N ALA A 28 11.16 -0.52 -2.42
CA ALA A 28 11.06 0.93 -2.28
C ALA A 28 11.22 1.43 -0.83
N VAL A 29 11.18 0.51 0.14
CA VAL A 29 11.23 0.81 1.57
C VAL A 29 12.29 -0.06 2.28
N PRO A 30 12.99 0.47 3.30
CA PRO A 30 13.97 -0.29 4.04
C PRO A 30 13.30 -1.32 4.97
N ALA A 31 14.08 -2.33 5.38
CA ALA A 31 13.74 -3.27 6.45
C ALA A 31 12.40 -4.03 6.28
N VAL A 32 12.04 -4.41 5.05
CA VAL A 32 10.88 -5.28 4.82
C VAL A 32 11.13 -6.67 5.42
N PRO A 33 10.22 -7.20 6.26
CA PRO A 33 10.36 -8.55 6.78
C PRO A 33 10.52 -9.59 5.67
N ARG A 34 11.40 -10.59 5.87
CA ARG A 34 11.68 -11.62 4.84
C ARG A 34 10.43 -12.33 4.34
N ALA A 35 9.46 -12.58 5.23
CA ALA A 35 8.19 -13.21 4.86
C ALA A 35 7.39 -12.35 3.87
N ASP A 36 7.35 -11.03 4.06
CA ASP A 36 6.66 -10.12 3.16
C ASP A 36 7.43 -9.94 1.84
N ALA A 37 8.77 -9.94 1.91
CA ALA A 37 9.62 -9.73 0.75
C ALA A 37 9.65 -10.91 -0.25
N ARG A 38 9.46 -12.15 0.23
CA ARG A 38 9.62 -13.37 -0.59
C ARG A 38 8.69 -13.43 -1.80
N GLU A 39 7.48 -12.89 -1.66
CA GLU A 39 6.41 -12.96 -2.68
C GLU A 39 5.98 -11.57 -3.15
N ALA A 40 6.75 -10.54 -2.79
CA ALA A 40 6.45 -9.17 -3.17
C ALA A 40 6.80 -8.91 -4.64
N HIS A 41 5.86 -8.30 -5.35
CA HIS A 41 6.15 -7.55 -6.57
C HIS A 41 6.43 -6.11 -6.18
N TRP A 42 7.64 -5.62 -6.45
CA TRP A 42 8.05 -4.29 -6.04
C TRP A 42 7.64 -3.27 -7.09
N VAL A 43 7.17 -2.11 -6.63
CA VAL A 43 6.71 -1.02 -7.49
C VAL A 43 7.27 0.33 -7.06
N GLU A 44 7.33 1.28 -7.99
CA GLU A 44 7.56 2.69 -7.68
C GLU A 44 6.47 3.21 -6.73
N PRO A 45 6.82 3.91 -5.64
CA PRO A 45 5.86 4.58 -4.74
C PRO A 45 5.22 5.83 -5.38
N ALA A 46 4.60 5.68 -6.55
CA ALA A 46 3.99 6.75 -7.34
C ALA A 46 2.46 6.85 -7.22
N ARG A 47 1.83 6.02 -6.39
CA ARG A 47 0.36 5.98 -6.22
C ARG A 47 -0.02 6.09 -4.75
N VAL A 48 -1.09 6.83 -4.48
CA VAL A 48 -1.67 6.99 -3.15
C VAL A 48 -2.98 6.23 -3.07
N GLY A 49 -3.05 5.29 -2.13
CA GLY A 49 -4.28 4.58 -1.78
C GLY A 49 -4.78 4.99 -0.41
N GLU A 50 -6.09 4.91 -0.23
CA GLU A 50 -6.75 5.14 1.05
C GLU A 50 -7.08 3.81 1.74
N VAL A 51 -6.89 3.80 3.06
CA VAL A 51 -7.29 2.69 3.92
C VAL A 51 -8.00 3.23 5.15
N SER A 52 -9.05 2.53 5.59
CA SER A 52 -9.56 2.70 6.97
C SER A 52 -8.84 1.72 7.89
N TYR A 53 -8.61 2.09 9.14
CA TYR A 53 -7.91 1.26 10.12
C TYR A 53 -8.45 1.51 11.53
N ALA A 54 -8.21 0.59 12.45
CA ALA A 54 -8.68 0.70 13.84
C ALA A 54 -7.80 1.62 14.68
N GLU A 55 -6.47 1.41 14.64
CA GLU A 55 -5.50 2.22 15.38
C GLU A 55 -4.08 2.10 14.78
N TRP A 56 -3.20 3.00 15.20
CA TRP A 56 -1.76 2.83 15.05
C TRP A 56 -1.22 1.95 16.18
N THR A 57 -0.46 0.91 15.86
CA THR A 57 0.25 0.13 16.86
C THR A 57 1.48 0.87 17.37
N GLY A 58 1.97 0.50 18.56
CA GLY A 58 3.24 1.02 19.10
C GLY A 58 4.46 0.75 18.19
N ALA A 59 4.36 -0.19 17.25
CA ALA A 59 5.37 -0.48 16.25
C ALA A 59 5.22 0.35 14.95
N GLY A 60 4.35 1.37 14.93
CA GLY A 60 4.15 2.25 13.77
C GLY A 60 3.44 1.57 12.59
N ARG A 61 2.56 0.58 12.86
CA ARG A 61 1.78 -0.12 11.83
C ARG A 61 0.29 0.13 12.02
N LEU A 62 -0.49 0.04 10.94
CA LEU A 62 -1.94 0.09 11.01
C LEU A 62 -2.49 -1.25 11.52
N ARG A 63 -3.42 -1.20 12.48
CA ARG A 63 -4.20 -2.36 12.94
C ARG A 63 -5.50 -2.46 12.15
N HIS A 64 -5.81 -3.66 11.66
CA HIS A 64 -7.00 -3.97 10.85
C HIS A 64 -7.22 -3.00 9.66
N PRO A 65 -6.21 -2.79 8.79
CA PRO A 65 -6.39 -1.93 7.62
C PRO A 65 -7.32 -2.60 6.59
N VAL A 66 -8.20 -1.79 6.01
CA VAL A 66 -9.17 -2.15 4.97
C VAL A 66 -9.03 -1.16 3.82
N TRP A 67 -8.85 -1.66 2.59
CA TRP A 67 -8.75 -0.83 1.39
C TRP A 67 -10.03 -0.04 1.15
N ARG A 68 -9.88 1.23 0.74
CA ARG A 68 -11.00 2.13 0.41
C ARG A 68 -10.97 2.63 -1.03
N GLY A 69 -9.80 2.69 -1.65
CA GLY A 69 -9.67 3.09 -3.06
C GLY A 69 -8.43 3.92 -3.33
N TRP A 70 -8.23 4.24 -4.61
CA TRP A 70 -7.17 5.13 -5.05
C TRP A 70 -7.51 6.60 -4.74
N ARG A 71 -6.46 7.40 -4.52
CA ARG A 71 -6.51 8.85 -4.32
C ARG A 71 -5.68 9.56 -5.38
N PRO A 72 -6.14 9.59 -6.64
CA PRO A 72 -5.42 10.27 -7.73
C PRO A 72 -5.30 11.79 -7.50
N ASP A 73 -6.11 12.33 -6.59
CA ASP A 73 -6.05 13.72 -6.13
C ASP A 73 -4.86 14.02 -5.19
N LYS A 74 -4.13 13.00 -4.72
CA LYS A 74 -3.01 13.17 -3.78
C LYS A 74 -1.69 12.73 -4.38
N SER A 75 -0.63 13.48 -4.09
CA SER A 75 0.75 13.08 -4.39
C SER A 75 1.34 12.24 -3.25
N PRO A 76 2.22 11.25 -3.54
CA PRO A 76 2.92 10.49 -2.50
C PRO A 76 3.68 11.38 -1.51
N GLU A 77 4.26 12.47 -2.03
CA GLU A 77 5.00 13.47 -1.25
C GLU A 77 4.12 14.27 -0.29
N ALA A 78 2.80 14.25 -0.43
CA ALA A 78 1.87 14.91 0.49
C ALA A 78 1.38 13.97 1.61
N VAL A 79 1.64 12.67 1.52
CA VAL A 79 1.19 11.69 2.51
C VAL A 79 2.00 11.84 3.79
N ARG A 80 1.33 12.10 4.91
CA ARG A 80 1.91 12.17 6.25
C ARG A 80 1.10 11.29 7.19
N ARG A 81 1.70 10.92 8.32
CA ARG A 81 0.93 10.32 9.41
C ARG A 81 -0.02 11.38 9.95
N GLU A 82 -1.31 11.11 9.84
CA GLU A 82 -2.35 11.95 10.44
C GLU A 82 -2.29 11.82 11.98
N PRO A 83 -2.53 12.92 12.71
CA PRO A 83 -2.42 12.99 14.17
C PRO A 83 -3.40 12.07 14.90
#